data_AF-A0A7W0SCF8-F1
#
_entry.id   AF-A0A7W0SCF8-F1
#
_cell.length_a   1.000
_cell.length_b   1.000
_cell.length_c   1.000
_cell.angle_alpha   90.00
_cell.angle_beta   90.00
_cell.angle_gamma   90.00
#
_symmetry.space_group_name_H-M   'P 1'
#
loop_
_entity.id
_entity.type
_entity.pdbx_description
1 polymer ?
#
loop_
_entity_poly.entity_id
_entity_poly.type
_entity_poly.pdbx_seq_one_letter_code
_entity_poly.pdbx_strand_id
1 'polypeptide(L)'
;MDEVPARTADPVEALIEFLTPAVIGILRRIDAEEFTTPQFIEVMRTDPAAAAAYDEAVHRWGEQAKQAKMVVHGQVIPLILRRSDLVEWAGYAHGEEDDYAVPAWWTLRRTTVAEPLD
;
A
#
# COMPACT_ATOMS: atom_id res chain seq x y z
N MET A 1 7.41 -38.78 -15.65
CA MET A 1 7.62 -37.35 -15.95
C MET A 1 6.58 -36.64 -15.11
N ASP A 2 6.95 -36.30 -13.88
CA ASP A 2 6.08 -35.57 -12.98
C ASP A 2 5.94 -34.15 -13.52
N GLU A 3 4.70 -33.76 -13.83
CA GLU A 3 4.37 -32.35 -14.03
C GLU A 3 4.64 -31.62 -12.72
N VAL A 4 5.65 -30.75 -12.72
CA VAL A 4 5.82 -29.76 -11.66
C VAL A 4 4.62 -28.83 -11.76
N PRO A 5 3.70 -28.78 -10.77
CA PRO A 5 2.60 -27.83 -10.83
C PRO A 5 3.22 -26.43 -10.91
N ALA A 6 2.77 -25.65 -11.90
CA ALA A 6 3.16 -24.25 -12.01
C ALA A 6 2.98 -23.60 -10.64
N ARG A 7 4.03 -22.99 -10.08
CA ARG A 7 3.92 -22.20 -8.85
C ARG A 7 2.90 -21.11 -9.11
N THR A 8 1.65 -21.32 -8.72
CA THR A 8 0.67 -20.24 -8.62
C THR A 8 1.32 -19.19 -7.73
N ALA A 9 1.57 -17.99 -8.26
CA ALA A 9 2.14 -16.91 -7.47
C ALA A 9 1.28 -16.73 -6.20
N ASP A 10 1.93 -16.44 -5.07
CA ASP A 10 1.23 -16.12 -3.82
C ASP A 10 0.19 -15.02 -4.12
N PRO A 11 -1.11 -15.25 -3.83
CA PRO A 11 -2.17 -14.28 -4.13
C PRO A 11 -1.88 -12.88 -3.58
N VAL A 12 -1.19 -12.79 -2.43
CA VAL A 12 -0.78 -11.50 -1.85
C VAL A 12 0.30 -10.86 -2.71
N GLU A 13 1.31 -11.60 -3.14
CA GLU A 13 2.38 -11.07 -4.01
C GLU A 13 1.81 -10.61 -5.36
N ALA A 14 0.86 -11.34 -5.93
CA ALA A 14 0.18 -10.93 -7.15
C ALA A 14 -0.58 -9.59 -6.97
N LEU A 15 -1.22 -9.39 -5.82
CA LEU A 15 -1.86 -8.11 -5.48
C LEU A 15 -0.84 -6.99 -5.24
N ILE A 16 0.29 -7.29 -4.59
CA ILE A 16 1.39 -6.34 -4.38
C ILE A 16 1.91 -5.86 -5.74
N GLU A 17 2.26 -6.76 -6.63
CA GLU A 17 2.74 -6.44 -7.98
C GLU A 17 1.74 -5.57 -8.74
N PHE A 18 0.45 -5.92 -8.67
CA PHE A 18 -0.61 -5.18 -9.32
C PHE A 18 -0.82 -3.76 -8.76
N LEU A 19 -0.84 -3.61 -7.43
CA LEU A 19 -1.23 -2.37 -6.77
C LEU A 19 -0.06 -1.39 -6.57
N THR A 20 1.18 -1.89 -6.64
CA THR A 20 2.40 -1.08 -6.44
C THR A 20 2.45 0.17 -7.32
N PRO A 21 2.19 0.14 -8.65
CA PRO A 21 2.25 1.34 -9.48
C PRO A 21 1.32 2.47 -8.99
N ALA A 22 0.11 2.12 -8.54
CA ALA A 22 -0.86 3.09 -8.01
C ALA A 22 -0.39 3.67 -6.67
N VAL A 23 0.09 2.81 -5.75
CA VAL A 23 0.61 3.23 -4.44
C VAL A 23 1.81 4.18 -4.61
N ILE A 24 2.80 3.79 -5.42
CA ILE A 24 3.99 4.62 -5.67
C ILE A 24 3.61 5.93 -6.37
N GLY A 25 2.66 5.90 -7.30
CA GLY A 25 2.16 7.10 -7.98
C GLY A 25 1.51 8.11 -7.01
N ILE A 26 0.84 7.64 -5.97
CA ILE A 26 0.27 8.50 -4.92
C ILE A 26 1.35 8.99 -3.96
N LEU A 27 2.25 8.13 -3.50
CA LEU A 27 3.35 8.53 -2.61
C LEU A 27 4.20 9.67 -3.18
N ARG A 28 4.45 9.68 -4.50
CA ARG A 28 5.21 10.74 -5.17
C ARG A 28 4.50 12.09 -5.26
N ARG A 29 3.19 12.12 -4.98
CA ARG A 29 2.32 13.30 -5.13
C ARG A 29 1.74 13.79 -3.80
N ILE A 30 1.84 13.00 -2.73
CA ILE A 30 1.40 13.43 -1.40
C ILE A 30 2.29 14.56 -0.91
N ASP A 31 1.64 15.64 -0.46
CA ASP A 31 2.26 16.76 0.22
C ASP A 31 1.96 16.65 1.72
N ALA A 32 2.67 15.74 2.38
CA ALA A 32 2.61 15.53 3.83
C ALA A 32 3.99 15.12 4.35
N GLU A 33 4.24 15.31 5.65
CA GLU A 33 5.43 14.75 6.30
C GLU A 33 5.17 13.33 6.77
N GLU A 34 3.97 13.09 7.30
CA GLU A 34 3.54 11.80 7.85
C GLU A 34 2.09 11.52 7.47
N PHE A 35 1.73 10.24 7.43
CA PHE A 35 0.35 9.79 7.24
C PHE A 35 0.14 8.42 7.87
N THR A 36 -1.12 8.09 8.13
CA THR A 36 -1.52 6.75 8.55
C THR A 36 -1.90 5.88 7.34
N THR A 37 -1.86 4.56 7.46
CA THR A 37 -2.39 3.65 6.42
C THR A 37 -3.80 4.03 5.95
N PRO A 38 -4.81 4.27 6.83
CA PRO A 38 -6.15 4.67 6.38
C PRO A 38 -6.16 6.03 5.67
N GLN A 39 -5.44 7.04 6.16
CA GLN A 39 -5.32 8.35 5.48
C GLN A 39 -4.71 8.20 4.09
N PHE A 40 -3.68 7.36 3.94
CA PHE A 40 -3.10 7.08 2.63
C PHE A 40 -4.11 6.44 1.68
N ILE A 41 -4.89 5.48 2.17
CA ILE A 41 -5.96 4.85 1.40
C ILE A 41 -7.02 5.88 1.01
N GLU A 42 -7.44 6.76 1.92
CA GLU A 42 -8.36 7.86 1.61
C GLU A 42 -7.83 8.73 0.46
N VAL A 43 -6.55 9.12 0.50
CA VAL A 43 -5.91 9.85 -0.60
C VAL A 43 -5.94 9.04 -1.90
N MET A 44 -5.59 7.74 -1.88
CA MET A 44 -5.70 6.87 -3.06
C MET A 44 -7.12 6.87 -3.64
N ARG A 45 -8.14 6.89 -2.78
CA ARG A 45 -9.57 6.90 -3.20
C ARG A 45 -9.99 8.21 -3.85
N THR A 46 -9.25 9.31 -3.67
CA THR A 46 -9.52 10.60 -4.35
C THR A 46 -9.01 10.67 -5.79
N ASP A 47 -8.01 9.86 -6.15
CA ASP A 47 -7.48 9.78 -7.51
C ASP A 47 -8.24 8.69 -8.29
N PRO A 48 -8.90 9.00 -9.43
CA PRO A 48 -9.74 8.04 -10.12
C PRO A 48 -9.02 6.75 -10.56
N ALA A 49 -7.74 6.84 -10.94
CA ALA A 49 -6.97 5.70 -11.39
C ALA A 49 -6.54 4.83 -10.21
N ALA A 50 -6.10 5.44 -9.11
CA ALA A 50 -5.74 4.72 -7.89
C ALA A 50 -6.97 4.10 -7.19
N ALA A 51 -8.11 4.79 -7.20
CA ALA A 51 -9.37 4.27 -6.69
C ALA A 51 -9.82 3.02 -7.46
N ALA A 52 -9.74 3.05 -8.80
CA ALA A 52 -10.06 1.90 -9.64
C ALA A 52 -9.10 0.72 -9.40
N ALA A 53 -7.80 1.00 -9.24
CA ALA A 53 -6.81 -0.03 -8.92
C ALA A 53 -7.05 -0.65 -7.53
N TYR A 54 -7.42 0.16 -6.54
CA TYR A 54 -7.79 -0.33 -5.22
C TYR A 54 -9.04 -1.22 -5.27
N ASP A 55 -10.10 -0.79 -5.97
CA ASP A 55 -11.34 -1.58 -6.09
C ASP A 55 -11.10 -2.90 -6.82
N GLU A 56 -10.26 -2.88 -7.86
CA GLU A 56 -9.85 -4.08 -8.58
C GLU A 56 -8.99 -5.01 -7.72
N ALA A 57 -8.10 -4.49 -6.87
CA ALA A 57 -7.33 -5.31 -5.94
C ALA A 57 -8.23 -6.01 -4.92
N VAL A 58 -9.24 -5.32 -4.40
CA VAL A 58 -10.28 -5.89 -3.53
C VAL A 58 -11.09 -6.96 -4.28
N HIS A 59 -11.46 -6.70 -5.54
CA HIS A 59 -12.20 -7.65 -6.37
C HIS A 59 -11.39 -8.93 -6.66
N ARG A 60 -10.10 -8.80 -7.01
CA ARG A 60 -9.20 -9.91 -7.33
C ARG A 60 -8.93 -10.86 -6.17
N TRP A 61 -9.05 -10.39 -4.93
CA TRP A 61 -8.94 -11.27 -3.77
C TRP A 61 -10.07 -12.33 -3.75
N GLY A 62 -11.25 -12.01 -4.26
CA GLY A 62 -12.34 -12.97 -4.50
C GLY A 62 -13.16 -13.39 -3.27
N GLU A 63 -12.74 -13.05 -2.05
CA GLU A 63 -13.55 -13.25 -0.84
C GLU A 63 -14.59 -12.14 -0.61
N GLN A 64 -15.36 -12.24 0.50
CA GLN A 64 -16.31 -11.19 0.86
C GLN A 64 -15.61 -9.84 1.04
N ALA A 65 -16.29 -8.76 0.66
CA ALA A 65 -15.71 -7.42 0.60
C ALA A 65 -14.97 -7.00 1.90
N LYS A 66 -15.49 -7.39 3.08
CA LYS A 66 -14.82 -7.09 4.36
C LYS A 66 -13.49 -7.83 4.50
N GLN A 67 -13.44 -9.13 4.19
CA GLN A 67 -12.24 -9.97 4.28
C GLN A 67 -11.17 -9.52 3.28
N ALA A 68 -11.58 -9.22 2.04
CA ALA A 68 -10.70 -8.66 1.02
C ALA A 68 -10.05 -7.35 1.49
N LYS A 69 -10.83 -6.44 2.11
CA LYS A 69 -10.30 -5.19 2.65
C LYS A 69 -9.34 -5.42 3.83
N MET A 70 -9.59 -6.40 4.71
CA MET A 70 -8.64 -6.75 5.78
C MET A 70 -7.26 -7.12 5.22
N VAL A 71 -7.22 -7.87 4.11
CA VAL A 71 -5.97 -8.25 3.44
C VAL A 71 -5.32 -7.05 2.75
N VAL A 72 -6.11 -6.25 2.02
CA VAL A 72 -5.58 -5.07 1.32
C VAL A 72 -5.01 -4.03 2.28
N HIS A 73 -5.74 -3.73 3.37
CA HIS A 73 -5.39 -2.73 4.38
C HIS A 73 -4.30 -3.23 5.33
N GLY A 74 -4.40 -4.47 5.78
CA GLY A 74 -3.52 -5.03 6.81
C GLY A 74 -2.24 -5.65 6.27
N GLN A 75 -2.19 -6.00 4.99
CA GLN A 75 -1.07 -6.73 4.43
C GLN A 75 -0.56 -6.13 3.11
N VAL A 76 -1.38 -6.03 2.06
CA VAL A 76 -0.92 -5.65 0.72
C VAL A 76 -0.33 -4.23 0.71
N ILE A 77 -1.10 -3.22 1.10
CA ILE A 77 -0.62 -1.83 1.10
C ILE A 77 0.54 -1.65 2.09
N PRO A 78 0.48 -2.12 3.35
CA PRO A 78 1.63 -2.04 4.25
C PRO A 78 2.89 -2.70 3.72
N LEU A 79 2.81 -3.85 3.03
CA LEU A 79 3.98 -4.49 2.45
C LEU A 79 4.56 -3.69 1.28
N ILE A 80 3.71 -3.07 0.44
CA ILE A 80 4.19 -2.14 -0.60
C ILE A 80 4.92 -0.96 0.05
N LEU A 81 4.34 -0.36 1.10
CA LEU A 81 4.96 0.76 1.82
C LEU A 81 6.29 0.35 2.46
N ARG A 82 6.38 -0.83 3.10
CA ARG A 82 7.64 -1.36 3.67
C ARG A 82 8.72 -1.59 2.62
N ARG A 83 8.34 -1.96 1.40
CA ARG A 83 9.27 -2.20 0.28
C ARG A 83 9.65 -0.93 -0.48
N SER A 84 9.00 0.20 -0.17
CA SER A 84 9.23 1.47 -0.85
C SER A 84 10.34 2.25 -0.17
N ASP A 85 11.28 2.77 -0.96
CA ASP A 85 12.30 3.72 -0.49
C ASP A 85 11.75 5.15 -0.33
N LEU A 86 10.44 5.36 -0.50
CA LEU A 86 9.82 6.69 -0.37
C LEU A 86 9.31 6.98 1.04
N VAL A 87 9.16 5.96 1.89
CA VAL A 87 8.61 6.11 3.24
C VAL A 87 9.38 5.29 4.25
N GLU A 88 9.16 5.59 5.51
CA GLU A 88 9.65 4.83 6.65
C GLU A 88 8.47 4.44 7.55
N TRP A 89 8.54 3.26 8.13
CA TRP A 89 7.57 2.85 9.15
C TRP A 89 7.88 3.60 10.45
N ALA A 90 6.88 4.31 10.98
CA ALA A 90 7.02 5.19 12.13
C ALA A 90 6.31 4.67 13.40
N GLY A 91 5.61 3.54 13.32
CA GLY A 91 4.95 2.94 14.48
C GLY A 91 3.55 2.42 14.19
N TYR A 92 2.91 1.86 15.22
CA TYR A 92 1.47 1.64 15.21
C TYR A 92 0.74 2.95 15.47
N ALA A 93 -0.33 3.21 14.74
CA ALA A 93 -1.16 4.39 14.92
C ALA A 93 -2.27 4.12 15.95
N HIS A 94 -1.87 4.03 17.23
CA HIS A 94 -2.83 3.78 18.31
C HIS A 94 -3.87 4.92 18.40
N GLY A 95 -5.15 4.56 18.37
CA GLY A 95 -6.27 5.51 18.45
C GLY A 95 -6.81 5.98 17.10
N GLU A 96 -6.15 5.62 15.98
CA GLU A 96 -6.70 5.80 14.64
C GLU A 96 -7.70 4.68 14.33
N GLU A 97 -8.84 5.04 13.74
CA GLU A 97 -9.89 4.10 13.39
C GLU A 97 -9.65 3.50 12.00
N ASP A 98 -9.66 2.17 11.92
CA ASP A 98 -9.68 1.40 10.69
C ASP A 98 -10.49 0.10 10.95
N ASP A 99 -11.60 -0.06 10.24
CA ASP A 99 -12.51 -1.20 10.37
C ASP A 99 -11.91 -2.54 9.91
N TYR A 100 -10.75 -2.50 9.26
CA TYR A 100 -10.17 -3.61 8.52
C TYR A 100 -8.81 -4.07 9.06
N ALA A 101 -8.00 -3.18 9.65
CA ALA A 101 -6.67 -3.52 10.12
C ALA A 101 -6.19 -2.64 11.28
N VAL A 102 -5.06 -3.02 11.91
CA VAL A 102 -4.35 -2.14 12.85
C VAL A 102 -3.55 -1.13 12.02
N PRO A 103 -3.86 0.18 12.11
CA PRO A 103 -3.20 1.18 11.29
C PRO A 103 -1.76 1.43 11.75
N ALA A 104 -0.93 1.87 10.81
CA ALA A 104 0.46 2.23 11.04
C ALA A 104 0.71 3.69 10.63
N TRP A 105 1.64 4.34 11.32
CA TRP A 105 2.21 5.62 10.92
C TRP A 105 3.35 5.41 9.92
N TRP A 106 3.44 6.32 8.95
CA TRP A 106 4.48 6.37 7.93
C TRP A 106 5.01 7.78 7.79
N THR A 107 6.32 7.92 7.68
CA THR A 107 7.00 9.19 7.43
C THR A 107 7.53 9.20 6.00
N LEU A 108 7.27 10.27 5.24
CA LEU A 108 7.84 10.42 3.89
C LEU A 108 9.34 10.70 3.97
N ARG A 109 10.12 9.91 3.23
CA ARG A 109 11.54 10.19 3.04
C ARG A 109 11.67 11.39 2.13
N ARG A 110 12.09 12.52 2.68
CA ARG A 110 12.53 13.64 1.85
C ARG A 110 13.84 13.24 1.19
N THR A 111 13.84 13.10 -0.14
CA THR A 111 15.08 13.05 -0.89
C THR A 111 15.79 14.37 -0.68
N THR A 112 16.74 14.41 0.26
CA THR A 112 17.65 15.53 0.38
C THR A 112 18.53 15.47 -0.87
N VAL A 113 18.25 16.32 -1.85
CA VAL A 113 19.29 16.67 -2.83
C VAL A 113 20.34 17.35 -1.98
N ALA A 114 21.46 16.67 -1.73
CA ALA A 114 22.61 17.34 -1.15
C ALA A 114 22.95 18.50 -2.08
N GLU A 115 22.77 19.73 -1.61
CA GLU A 115 23.30 20.89 -2.31
C GLU A 115 24.81 20.65 -2.49
N PRO A 116 25.36 20.79 -3.71
CA PRO A 116 26.80 20.75 -3.88
C PRO A 116 27.37 21.90 -3.02
N LEU A 117 28.28 21.56 -2.11
CA LEU A 117 29.17 22.58 -1.55
C LEU A 117 29.98 23.15 -2.73
N ASP A 118 29.89 24.48 -2.89
CA ASP A 118 30.48 25.29 -3.99
C ASP A 118 31.84 24.81 -4.52
#